data_AF-A0A7C6VD42-F1
#
_entry.id   AF-A0A7C6VD42-F1
#
_cell.length_a   1.000
_cell.length_b   1.000
_cell.length_c   1.000
_cell.angle_alpha   90.00
_cell.angle_beta   90.00
_cell.angle_gamma   90.00
#
_symmetry.space_group_name_H-M   'P 1'
#
loop_
_entity.id
_entity.type
_entity.pdbx_description
1 polymer ?
#
loop_
_entity_poly.entity_id
_entity_poly.type
_entity_poly.pdbx_seq_one_letter_code
_entity_poly.pdbx_strand_id
1 'polypeptide(L)'
;MSKTEAEKRAIALERAKELRQKIEPYLEAQKEIETGFKLADKFAARKEKVKEIFGATEEQWNDWHWQVANRITDVDTLSKVINLSEEEKAAIERVGATYRWAISPYYASLMDEDSPRCPIRMQAVPSKYEIDDPYGIADPMAEEYTSPAPRITRRYADRLIINVTNQCAMFCRHCQRRRNIGEVDLPAKKEEIQAALDYIRENPEIRDVLITGGDPLTLSDETIDWILSELDAIEHVEIK
;
A
#
# COMPACT_ATOMS: atom_id res chain seq x y z
N MET A 1 44.34 30.93 0.80
CA MET A 1 43.89 31.86 1.86
C MET A 1 42.47 31.51 2.25
N SER A 2 42.15 31.43 3.54
CA SER A 2 40.77 31.21 4.00
C SER A 2 39.92 32.40 3.59
N LYS A 3 38.72 32.16 3.04
CA LYS A 3 37.73 33.20 2.78
C LYS A 3 37.40 33.92 4.10
N THR A 4 37.21 35.23 4.04
CA THR A 4 36.70 36.05 5.14
C THR A 4 35.25 35.68 5.44
N GLU A 5 34.77 36.00 6.64
CA GLU A 5 33.37 35.77 7.01
C GLU A 5 32.39 36.51 6.09
N ALA A 6 32.76 37.70 5.60
CA ALA A 6 31.96 38.45 4.64
C ALA A 6 31.85 37.72 3.28
N GLU A 7 32.95 37.17 2.77
CA GLU A 7 32.94 36.37 1.52
C GLU A 7 32.15 35.07 1.68
N LYS A 8 32.32 34.37 2.81
CA LYS A 8 31.52 33.18 3.13
C LYS A 8 30.02 33.52 3.17
N ARG A 9 29.65 34.65 3.80
CA ARG A 9 28.25 35.13 3.85
C ARG A 9 27.71 35.47 2.47
N ALA A 10 28.49 36.14 1.62
CA ALA A 10 28.08 36.47 0.26
C ALA A 10 27.79 35.22 -0.57
N ILE A 11 28.66 34.20 -0.48
CA ILE A 11 28.47 32.91 -1.15
C ILE A 11 27.21 32.21 -0.64
N ALA A 12 26.99 32.19 0.67
CA ALA A 12 25.80 31.60 1.27
C ALA A 12 24.51 32.30 0.82
N LEU A 13 24.52 33.63 0.68
CA LEU A 13 23.37 34.40 0.19
C LEU A 13 23.07 34.12 -1.28
N GLU A 14 24.10 34.01 -2.13
CA GLU A 14 23.91 33.66 -3.54
C GLU A 14 23.35 32.24 -3.69
N ARG A 15 23.86 31.29 -2.89
CA ARG A 15 23.30 29.95 -2.83
C ARG A 15 21.85 29.96 -2.36
N ALA A 16 21.50 30.74 -1.35
CA ALA A 16 20.13 30.87 -0.89
C ALA A 16 19.20 31.44 -1.97
N LYS A 17 19.68 32.37 -2.81
CA LYS A 17 18.92 32.93 -3.93
C LYS A 17 18.66 31.89 -5.02
N GLU A 18 19.68 31.11 -5.40
CA GLU A 18 19.54 29.99 -6.33
C GLU A 18 18.51 28.97 -5.83
N LEU A 19 18.57 28.63 -4.54
CA LEU A 19 17.62 27.69 -3.91
C LEU A 19 16.18 28.21 -3.93
N ARG A 20 15.97 29.52 -3.71
CA ARG A 20 14.64 30.14 -3.81
C ARG A 20 14.06 30.06 -5.22
N GLN A 21 14.87 30.32 -6.25
CA GLN A 21 14.41 30.23 -7.63
C GLN A 21 14.07 28.79 -8.02
N LYS A 22 14.87 27.82 -7.56
CA LYS A 22 14.65 26.39 -7.85
C LYS A 22 13.32 25.86 -7.32
N ILE A 23 12.77 26.45 -6.27
CA ILE A 23 11.50 26.01 -5.66
C ILE A 23 10.28 26.77 -6.20
N GLU A 24 10.44 27.82 -7.01
CA GLU A 24 9.32 28.61 -7.56
C GLU A 24 8.25 27.75 -8.26
N PRO A 25 8.59 26.77 -9.13
CA PRO A 25 7.58 25.92 -9.75
C PRO A 25 6.75 25.12 -8.75
N TYR A 26 7.39 24.63 -7.68
CA TYR A 26 6.69 23.92 -6.61
C TYR A 26 5.78 24.86 -5.82
N LEU A 27 6.25 26.06 -5.46
CA LEU A 27 5.44 27.03 -4.72
C LEU A 27 4.19 27.46 -5.50
N GLU A 28 4.28 27.51 -6.82
CA GLU A 28 3.11 27.76 -7.66
C GLU A 28 2.17 26.55 -7.68
N ALA A 29 2.69 25.36 -7.95
CA ALA A 29 1.89 24.13 -7.97
C ALA A 29 1.22 23.85 -6.62
N GLN A 30 1.89 24.09 -5.49
CA GLN A 30 1.40 23.82 -4.14
C GLN A 30 0.08 24.54 -3.83
N LYS A 31 -0.20 25.67 -4.47
CA LYS A 31 -1.45 26.41 -4.29
C LYS A 31 -2.66 25.58 -4.73
N GLU A 32 -2.52 24.87 -5.83
CA GLU A 32 -3.53 24.01 -6.45
C GLU A 32 -3.57 22.60 -5.85
N ILE A 33 -2.53 22.18 -5.13
CA ILE A 33 -2.50 20.87 -4.46
C ILE A 33 -3.41 20.91 -3.24
N GLU A 34 -4.54 20.21 -3.33
CA GLU A 34 -5.38 19.89 -2.19
C GLU A 34 -4.65 18.90 -1.26
N THR A 35 -4.61 19.21 0.04
CA THR A 35 -4.05 18.32 1.05
C THR A 35 -5.18 17.68 1.85
N GLY A 36 -4.93 16.55 2.49
CA GLY A 36 -5.94 15.92 3.35
C GLY A 36 -6.47 16.85 4.44
N PHE A 37 -5.65 17.77 4.94
CA PHE A 37 -6.07 18.79 5.91
C PHE A 37 -7.03 19.83 5.30
N LYS A 38 -6.79 20.28 4.06
CA LYS A 38 -7.70 21.18 3.35
C LYS A 38 -9.02 20.49 2.99
N LEU A 39 -9.02 19.16 2.87
CA LEU A 39 -10.17 18.35 2.49
C LEU A 39 -10.89 17.70 3.67
N ALA A 40 -10.50 18.00 4.91
CA ALA A 40 -11.04 17.34 6.09
C ALA A 40 -12.58 17.38 6.15
N ASP A 41 -13.19 18.54 5.88
CA ASP A 41 -14.65 18.69 5.88
C ASP A 41 -15.31 17.89 4.75
N LYS A 42 -14.68 17.85 3.56
CA LYS A 42 -15.17 17.04 2.43
C LYS A 42 -15.09 15.54 2.77
N PHE A 43 -14.00 15.09 3.39
CA PHE A 43 -13.81 13.71 3.80
C PHE A 43 -14.78 13.32 4.93
N ALA A 44 -15.06 14.22 5.87
CA ALA A 44 -16.08 13.99 6.90
C ALA A 44 -17.48 13.82 6.28
N ALA A 45 -17.86 14.67 5.32
CA ALA A 45 -19.13 14.53 4.61
C ALA A 45 -19.22 13.22 3.81
N ARG A 46 -18.15 12.87 3.07
CA ARG A 46 -18.08 11.62 2.30
C ARG A 46 -18.09 10.38 3.21
N LYS A 47 -17.43 10.44 4.37
CA LYS A 47 -17.50 9.40 5.40
C LYS A 47 -18.95 9.15 5.80
N GLU A 48 -19.71 10.20 6.13
CA GLU A 48 -21.12 10.02 6.53
C GLU A 48 -21.98 9.44 5.39
N LYS A 49 -21.76 9.88 4.14
CA LYS A 49 -22.40 9.28 2.96
C LYS A 49 -22.09 7.78 2.84
N VAL A 50 -20.82 7.39 2.96
CA VAL A 50 -20.42 5.98 2.87
C VAL A 50 -20.98 5.18 4.04
N LYS A 51 -20.98 5.72 5.26
CA LYS A 51 -21.63 5.07 6.41
C LYS A 51 -23.10 4.82 6.15
N GLU A 52 -23.83 5.77 5.58
CA GLU A 52 -25.24 5.60 5.22
C GLU A 52 -25.45 4.47 4.19
N ILE A 53 -24.62 4.41 3.14
CA ILE A 53 -24.66 3.34 2.12
C ILE A 53 -24.53 1.95 2.74
N PHE A 54 -23.67 1.81 3.76
CA PHE A 54 -23.39 0.55 4.44
C PHE A 54 -24.25 0.33 5.70
N GLY A 55 -25.09 1.29 6.10
CA GLY A 55 -25.83 1.25 7.38
C GLY A 55 -24.90 1.16 8.60
N ALA A 56 -23.72 1.77 8.54
CA ALA A 56 -22.65 1.63 9.51
C ALA A 56 -22.77 2.62 10.67
N THR A 57 -22.57 2.14 11.90
CA THR A 57 -22.38 2.98 13.07
C THR A 57 -20.98 3.61 13.10
N GLU A 58 -20.79 4.61 13.97
CA GLU A 58 -19.47 5.19 14.20
C GLU A 58 -18.48 4.18 14.81
N GLU A 59 -18.97 3.28 15.67
CA GLU A 59 -18.16 2.20 16.25
C GLU A 59 -17.67 1.23 15.18
N GLN A 60 -18.56 0.78 14.29
CA GLN A 60 -18.21 -0.06 13.14
C GLN A 60 -17.24 0.65 12.19
N TRP A 61 -17.43 1.94 11.94
CA TRP A 61 -16.50 2.70 11.10
C TRP A 61 -15.07 2.70 11.65
N ASN A 62 -14.93 2.76 12.97
CA ASN A 62 -13.63 2.77 13.66
C ASN A 62 -13.09 1.36 13.94
N ASP A 63 -13.83 0.30 13.60
CA ASP A 63 -13.37 -1.08 13.63
C ASP A 63 -12.77 -1.50 12.29
N TRP A 64 -11.47 -1.80 12.28
CA TRP A 64 -10.78 -2.21 11.07
C TRP A 64 -11.26 -3.57 10.55
N HIS A 65 -11.74 -4.47 11.42
CA HIS A 65 -12.31 -5.75 10.99
C HIS A 65 -13.57 -5.50 10.15
N TRP A 66 -14.42 -4.57 10.59
CA TRP A 66 -15.59 -4.15 9.84
C TRP A 66 -15.20 -3.54 8.49
N GLN A 67 -14.17 -2.69 8.44
CA GLN A 67 -13.67 -2.09 7.20
C GLN A 67 -13.20 -3.16 6.19
N VAL A 68 -12.48 -4.19 6.67
CA VAL A 68 -11.98 -5.29 5.83
C VAL A 68 -13.11 -6.23 5.39
N ALA A 69 -14.07 -6.52 6.27
CA ALA A 69 -15.23 -7.36 5.97
C ALA A 69 -16.21 -6.71 4.98
N ASN A 70 -16.30 -5.38 4.97
CA ASN A 70 -17.19 -4.61 4.11
C ASN A 70 -16.46 -3.95 2.92
N ARG A 71 -15.33 -4.53 2.48
CA ARG A 71 -14.66 -4.05 1.27
C ARG A 71 -15.59 -4.12 0.07
N ILE A 72 -15.62 -3.04 -0.70
CA ILE A 72 -16.31 -2.95 -1.98
C ILE A 72 -15.58 -3.85 -2.97
N THR A 73 -16.30 -4.80 -3.56
CA THR A 73 -15.76 -5.76 -4.55
C THR A 73 -16.62 -5.86 -5.81
N ASP A 74 -17.70 -5.09 -5.88
CA ASP A 74 -18.65 -5.06 -6.99
C ASP A 74 -18.91 -3.61 -7.46
N VAL A 75 -19.28 -3.49 -8.74
CA VAL A 75 -19.51 -2.20 -9.40
C VAL A 75 -20.76 -1.50 -8.88
N ASP A 76 -21.80 -2.26 -8.53
CA ASP A 76 -23.06 -1.69 -8.05
C ASP A 76 -22.85 -0.91 -6.74
N THR A 77 -22.13 -1.51 -5.79
CA THR A 77 -21.78 -0.85 -4.52
C THR A 77 -20.84 0.32 -4.75
N LEU A 78 -19.82 0.18 -5.60
CA LEU A 78 -18.90 1.28 -5.92
C LEU A 78 -19.62 2.48 -6.54
N SER A 79 -20.60 2.23 -7.40
CA SER A 79 -21.38 3.28 -8.08
C SER A 79 -22.27 4.10 -7.16
N LYS A 80 -22.54 3.61 -5.93
CA LYS A 80 -23.21 4.39 -4.89
C LYS A 80 -22.26 5.39 -4.21
N VAL A 81 -20.97 5.08 -4.20
CA VAL A 81 -19.94 5.90 -3.55
C VAL A 81 -19.44 7.00 -4.49
N ILE A 82 -19.09 6.63 -5.72
CA ILE A 82 -18.55 7.54 -6.75
C ILE A 82 -19.38 7.47 -8.04
N ASN A 83 -19.37 8.55 -8.81
CA ASN A 83 -20.06 8.61 -10.10
C ASN A 83 -19.23 7.87 -11.16
N LEU A 84 -19.84 6.85 -11.76
CA LEU A 84 -19.26 6.00 -12.80
C LEU A 84 -20.12 6.05 -14.06
N SER A 85 -19.49 6.32 -15.20
CA SER A 85 -20.07 6.13 -16.52
C SER A 85 -20.27 4.64 -16.84
N GLU A 86 -21.15 4.33 -17.79
CA GLU A 86 -21.37 2.95 -18.24
C GLU A 86 -20.09 2.31 -18.82
N GLU A 87 -19.21 3.11 -19.44
CA GLU A 87 -17.90 2.64 -19.89
C GLU A 87 -17.00 2.24 -18.71
N GLU A 88 -16.95 3.05 -17.65
CA GLU A 88 -16.17 2.74 -16.45
C GLU A 88 -16.71 1.49 -15.75
N LYS A 89 -18.04 1.36 -15.62
CA LYS A 89 -18.66 0.16 -15.03
C LYS A 89 -18.25 -1.10 -15.79
N ALA A 90 -18.43 -1.10 -17.12
CA ALA A 90 -18.07 -2.24 -17.96
C ALA A 90 -16.56 -2.56 -17.91
N ALA A 91 -15.70 -1.54 -17.80
CA ALA A 91 -14.26 -1.72 -17.63
C ALA A 91 -13.94 -2.38 -16.27
N ILE A 92 -14.57 -1.91 -15.19
CA ILE A 92 -14.33 -2.45 -13.85
C ILE A 92 -14.78 -3.91 -13.76
N GLU A 93 -15.96 -4.26 -14.30
CA GLU A 93 -16.42 -5.66 -14.36
C GLU A 93 -15.46 -6.56 -15.13
N ARG A 94 -15.03 -6.11 -16.32
CA ARG A 94 -14.11 -6.88 -17.17
C ARG A 94 -12.77 -7.12 -16.49
N VAL A 95 -12.20 -6.09 -15.87
CA VAL A 95 -10.91 -6.21 -15.18
C VAL A 95 -11.08 -7.02 -13.89
N GLY A 96 -12.20 -6.85 -13.18
CA GLY A 96 -12.53 -7.59 -11.95
C GLY A 96 -12.70 -9.08 -12.17
N ALA A 97 -13.12 -9.51 -13.36
CA ALA A 97 -13.20 -10.92 -13.74
C ALA A 97 -11.82 -11.58 -13.92
N THR A 98 -10.80 -10.80 -14.32
CA THR A 98 -9.42 -11.30 -14.46
C THR A 98 -8.63 -11.14 -13.17
N TYR A 99 -8.85 -10.03 -12.47
CA TYR A 99 -8.04 -9.65 -11.33
C TYR A 99 -8.89 -9.18 -10.16
N ARG A 100 -8.74 -9.91 -9.06
CA ARG A 100 -9.33 -9.55 -7.77
C ARG A 100 -9.04 -8.10 -7.41
N TRP A 101 -10.06 -7.43 -6.89
CA TRP A 101 -10.00 -6.06 -6.40
C TRP A 101 -10.89 -5.92 -5.18
N ALA A 102 -10.53 -5.00 -4.29
CA ALA A 102 -11.25 -4.74 -3.06
C ALA A 102 -10.86 -3.36 -2.56
N ILE A 103 -11.83 -2.59 -2.06
CA ILE A 103 -11.62 -1.22 -1.56
C ILE A 103 -12.35 -1.08 -0.22
N SER A 104 -11.64 -0.84 0.87
CA SER A 104 -12.28 -0.57 2.18
C SER A 104 -13.21 0.66 2.10
N PRO A 105 -14.33 0.69 2.86
CA PRO A 105 -15.21 1.86 2.94
C PRO A 105 -14.47 3.16 3.28
N TYR A 106 -13.51 3.13 4.21
CA TYR A 106 -12.66 4.27 4.54
C TYR A 106 -11.92 4.82 3.32
N TYR A 107 -11.18 3.96 2.59
CA TYR A 107 -10.42 4.39 1.41
C TYR A 107 -11.33 4.93 0.30
N ALA A 108 -12.54 4.36 0.16
CA ALA A 108 -13.54 4.83 -0.78
C ALA A 108 -14.07 6.24 -0.42
N SER A 109 -14.23 6.57 0.88
CA SER A 109 -14.65 7.92 1.30
C SER A 109 -13.64 9.03 0.99
N LEU A 110 -12.39 8.68 0.70
CA LEU A 110 -11.35 9.64 0.31
C LEU A 110 -11.44 10.00 -1.19
N MET A 111 -12.23 9.26 -1.97
CA MET A 111 -12.34 9.45 -3.41
C MET A 111 -13.12 10.71 -3.73
N ASP A 112 -12.69 11.40 -4.79
CA ASP A 112 -13.54 12.39 -5.43
C ASP A 112 -14.60 11.70 -6.27
N GLU A 113 -15.87 12.04 -6.02
CA GLU A 113 -17.01 11.38 -6.62
C GLU A 113 -17.09 11.62 -8.12
N ASP A 114 -16.69 12.80 -8.58
CA ASP A 114 -16.89 13.26 -9.94
C ASP A 114 -15.63 13.18 -10.80
N SER A 115 -14.44 13.16 -10.20
CA SER A 115 -13.18 13.21 -10.93
C SER A 115 -12.60 11.81 -11.20
N PRO A 116 -12.58 11.32 -12.47
CA PRO A 116 -11.92 10.06 -12.82
C PRO A 116 -10.40 10.12 -12.65
N ARG A 117 -9.84 11.34 -12.64
CA ARG A 117 -8.41 11.60 -12.38
C ARG A 117 -8.12 11.80 -10.89
N CYS A 118 -9.06 11.50 -10.01
CA CYS A 118 -8.81 11.47 -8.58
C CYS A 118 -7.65 10.49 -8.29
N PRO A 119 -6.55 10.95 -7.67
CA PRO A 119 -5.39 10.09 -7.43
C PRO A 119 -5.70 8.91 -6.52
N ILE A 120 -6.70 9.03 -5.64
CA ILE A 120 -7.17 7.92 -4.79
C ILE A 120 -7.91 6.88 -5.63
N ARG A 121 -8.79 7.31 -6.55
CA ARG A 121 -9.50 6.40 -7.49
C ARG A 121 -8.50 5.64 -8.36
N MET A 122 -7.53 6.34 -8.95
CA MET A 122 -6.53 5.74 -9.83
C MET A 122 -5.68 4.64 -9.16
N GLN A 123 -5.57 4.66 -7.82
CA GLN A 123 -4.83 3.66 -7.07
C GLN A 123 -5.66 2.44 -6.68
N ALA A 124 -6.99 2.53 -6.64
CA ALA A 124 -7.87 1.50 -6.08
C ALA A 124 -8.94 0.98 -7.04
N VAL A 125 -9.46 1.81 -7.95
CA VAL A 125 -10.52 1.43 -8.89
C VAL A 125 -9.91 0.77 -10.13
N PRO A 126 -10.39 -0.42 -10.55
CA PRO A 126 -9.89 -1.08 -11.74
C PRO A 126 -10.00 -0.24 -13.01
N SER A 127 -8.98 -0.32 -13.87
CA SER A 127 -8.92 0.40 -15.15
C SER A 127 -8.72 -0.56 -16.32
N LYS A 128 -9.36 -0.25 -17.47
CA LYS A 128 -9.23 -1.04 -18.70
C LYS A 128 -7.78 -1.29 -19.14
N TYR A 129 -6.90 -0.34 -18.86
CA TYR A 129 -5.47 -0.43 -19.21
C TYR A 129 -4.74 -1.59 -18.52
N GLU A 130 -5.30 -2.17 -17.46
CA GLU A 130 -4.66 -3.27 -16.74
C GLU A 130 -4.70 -4.62 -17.48
N ILE A 131 -5.62 -4.78 -18.43
CA ILE A 131 -5.77 -5.99 -19.25
C ILE A 131 -5.44 -5.75 -20.72
N ASP A 132 -5.31 -4.48 -21.12
CA ASP A 132 -4.89 -4.09 -22.48
C ASP A 132 -3.36 -4.05 -22.65
N ASP A 133 -2.59 -4.28 -21.58
CA ASP A 133 -1.11 -4.29 -21.61
C ASP A 133 -0.55 -5.66 -22.03
N PRO A 134 0.09 -5.77 -23.22
CA PRO A 134 0.69 -7.02 -23.68
C PRO A 134 2.11 -7.27 -23.13
N TYR A 135 2.72 -6.31 -22.42
CA TYR A 135 4.14 -6.37 -22.04
C TYR A 135 4.38 -6.79 -20.59
N GLY A 136 3.33 -6.84 -19.76
CA GLY A 136 3.43 -7.24 -18.36
C GLY A 136 4.00 -8.65 -18.19
N ILE A 137 4.90 -8.81 -17.22
CA ILE A 137 5.40 -10.12 -16.77
C ILE A 137 4.91 -10.39 -15.35
N ALA A 138 4.60 -11.65 -15.03
CA ALA A 138 3.99 -12.02 -13.76
C ALA A 138 4.92 -11.76 -12.55
N ASP A 139 6.20 -12.11 -12.67
CA ASP A 139 7.22 -11.91 -11.64
C ASP A 139 8.35 -10.99 -12.14
N PRO A 140 8.10 -9.66 -12.24
CA PRO A 140 9.07 -8.72 -12.78
C PRO A 140 10.35 -8.61 -11.96
N MET A 141 10.31 -9.09 -10.72
CA MET A 141 11.41 -8.99 -9.79
C MET A 141 12.06 -10.36 -9.50
N ALA A 142 11.70 -11.41 -10.24
CA ALA A 142 12.29 -12.75 -10.13
C ALA A 142 12.35 -13.27 -8.68
N GLU A 143 11.30 -13.00 -7.89
CA GLU A 143 11.15 -13.46 -6.50
C GLU A 143 11.20 -14.98 -6.40
N GLU A 144 10.62 -15.68 -7.36
CA GLU A 144 10.58 -17.15 -7.36
C GLU A 144 11.99 -17.77 -7.42
N TYR A 145 12.94 -17.09 -8.07
CA TYR A 145 14.34 -17.54 -8.16
C TYR A 145 15.20 -17.15 -6.95
N THR A 146 14.64 -16.38 -6.02
CA THR A 146 15.32 -15.87 -4.82
C THR A 146 14.62 -16.30 -3.54
N SER A 147 13.89 -17.41 -3.59
CA SER A 147 13.15 -18.01 -2.48
C SER A 147 13.85 -19.29 -1.98
N PRO A 148 14.78 -19.20 -1.00
CA PRO A 148 15.52 -20.35 -0.48
C PRO A 148 14.69 -21.23 0.48
N ALA A 149 13.57 -20.73 0.99
CA ALA A 149 12.66 -21.41 1.89
C ALA A 149 11.24 -20.85 1.72
N PRO A 150 10.18 -21.56 2.18
CA PRO A 150 8.81 -21.07 2.06
C PRO A 150 8.64 -19.65 2.56
N ARG A 151 7.86 -18.85 1.82
CA ARG A 151 7.51 -17.45 2.14
C ARG A 151 8.69 -16.46 2.17
N ILE A 152 9.93 -16.91 1.98
CA ILE A 152 11.10 -16.05 1.98
C ILE A 152 11.37 -15.49 0.58
N THR A 153 11.83 -14.24 0.53
CA THR A 153 12.57 -13.73 -0.63
C THR A 153 13.85 -13.09 -0.15
N ARG A 154 14.99 -13.63 -0.57
CA ARG A 154 16.34 -13.17 -0.19
C ARG A 154 17.08 -12.70 -1.43
N ARG A 155 17.15 -11.38 -1.62
CA ARG A 155 17.92 -10.75 -2.70
C ARG A 155 19.25 -10.16 -2.26
N TYR A 156 19.42 -9.98 -0.96
CA TYR A 156 20.57 -9.30 -0.39
C TYR A 156 21.35 -10.25 0.51
N ALA A 157 22.61 -9.90 0.75
CA ALA A 157 23.53 -10.75 1.50
C ALA A 157 23.08 -10.94 2.95
N ASP A 158 22.58 -9.89 3.59
CA ASP A 158 22.37 -9.83 5.05
C ASP A 158 20.90 -9.61 5.47
N ARG A 159 19.96 -9.64 4.51
CA ARG A 159 18.55 -9.35 4.77
C ARG A 159 17.59 -10.02 3.80
N LEU A 160 16.37 -10.27 4.26
CA LEU A 160 15.31 -10.92 3.50
C LEU A 160 13.92 -10.43 3.92
N ILE A 161 12.90 -10.89 3.20
CA ILE A 161 11.50 -10.68 3.57
C ILE A 161 10.83 -12.00 3.95
N ILE A 162 9.81 -11.95 4.80
CA ILE A 162 8.85 -13.05 5.02
C ILE A 162 7.46 -12.58 4.55
N ASN A 163 6.86 -13.28 3.59
CA ASN A 163 5.49 -13.01 3.15
C ASN A 163 4.48 -13.72 4.07
N VAL A 164 3.83 -13.04 5.01
CA VAL A 164 3.01 -13.68 6.05
C VAL A 164 1.51 -13.76 5.74
N THR A 165 1.05 -13.06 4.70
CA THR A 165 -0.36 -13.08 4.26
C THR A 165 -0.45 -12.64 2.79
N ASN A 166 -1.55 -12.93 2.10
CA ASN A 166 -1.89 -12.30 0.81
C ASN A 166 -2.98 -11.21 0.95
N GLN A 167 -3.53 -11.02 2.14
CA GLN A 167 -4.64 -10.13 2.41
C GLN A 167 -4.19 -8.66 2.50
N CYS A 168 -4.99 -7.75 1.95
CA CYS A 168 -4.86 -6.30 2.13
C CYS A 168 -6.23 -5.67 2.41
N ALA A 169 -6.26 -4.54 3.13
CA ALA A 169 -7.48 -3.73 3.27
C ALA A 169 -7.96 -3.12 1.94
N MET A 170 -7.05 -2.93 1.00
CA MET A 170 -7.32 -2.51 -0.38
C MET A 170 -6.26 -3.11 -1.31
N PHE A 171 -6.66 -3.56 -2.50
CA PHE A 171 -5.73 -4.08 -3.49
C PHE A 171 -5.31 -3.00 -4.49
N CYS A 172 -4.13 -2.42 -4.26
CA CYS A 172 -3.57 -1.37 -5.09
C CYS A 172 -3.48 -1.82 -6.56
N ARG A 173 -3.95 -0.99 -7.50
CA ARG A 173 -3.93 -1.29 -8.95
C ARG A 173 -2.52 -1.33 -9.55
N HIS A 174 -1.54 -0.89 -8.76
CA HIS A 174 -0.11 -0.89 -9.09
C HIS A 174 0.69 -1.86 -8.21
N CYS A 175 0.04 -2.85 -7.59
CA CYS A 175 0.71 -3.83 -6.72
C CYS A 175 1.68 -4.73 -7.53
N GLN A 176 2.98 -4.64 -7.24
CA GLN A 176 4.01 -5.47 -7.89
C GLN A 176 3.86 -6.97 -7.60
N ARG A 177 3.16 -7.32 -6.52
CA ARG A 177 2.89 -8.70 -6.10
C ARG A 177 1.46 -9.13 -6.41
N ARG A 178 0.84 -8.54 -7.42
CA ARG A 178 -0.53 -8.89 -7.85
C ARG A 178 -0.73 -10.40 -8.03
N ARG A 179 0.26 -11.10 -8.59
CA ARG A 179 0.23 -12.57 -8.75
C ARG A 179 0.08 -13.34 -7.42
N ASN A 180 0.46 -12.75 -6.29
CA ASN A 180 0.41 -13.36 -4.97
C ASN A 180 -0.91 -13.08 -4.22
N ILE A 181 -1.76 -12.16 -4.71
CA ILE A 181 -3.03 -11.81 -4.05
C ILE A 181 -4.00 -13.01 -4.06
N GLY A 182 -3.99 -13.82 -5.13
CA GLY A 182 -4.87 -14.98 -5.27
C GLY A 182 -6.36 -14.60 -5.32
N GLU A 183 -7.22 -15.61 -5.19
CA GLU A 183 -8.68 -15.46 -5.24
C GLU A 183 -9.31 -15.27 -3.85
N VAL A 184 -8.66 -15.78 -2.82
CA VAL A 184 -9.14 -15.80 -1.43
C VAL A 184 -8.09 -15.23 -0.48
N ASP A 185 -8.54 -14.54 0.57
CA ASP A 185 -7.65 -14.04 1.61
C ASP A 185 -7.27 -15.18 2.56
N LEU A 186 -5.97 -15.40 2.72
CA LEU A 186 -5.38 -16.44 3.53
C LEU A 186 -4.10 -15.92 4.19
N PRO A 187 -4.04 -15.95 5.53
CA PRO A 187 -2.77 -15.94 6.25
C PRO A 187 -1.86 -17.09 5.76
N ALA A 188 -0.55 -16.90 5.83
CA ALA A 188 0.39 -18.00 5.66
C ALA A 188 0.16 -19.05 6.74
N LYS A 189 0.40 -20.32 6.40
CA LYS A 189 0.29 -21.39 7.39
C LYS A 189 1.40 -21.24 8.44
N LYS A 190 1.10 -21.60 9.68
CA LYS A 190 2.07 -21.51 10.78
C LYS A 190 3.34 -22.30 10.46
N GLU A 191 3.21 -23.46 9.83
CA GLU A 191 4.33 -24.33 9.45
C GLU A 191 5.23 -23.69 8.38
N GLU A 192 4.65 -22.91 7.46
CA GLU A 192 5.42 -22.18 6.44
C GLU A 192 6.21 -21.02 7.05
N ILE A 193 5.61 -20.31 8.02
CA ILE A 193 6.29 -19.26 8.78
C ILE A 193 7.40 -19.88 9.64
N GLN A 194 7.14 -21.02 10.30
CA GLN A 194 8.15 -21.73 11.06
C GLN A 194 9.35 -22.12 10.19
N ALA A 195 9.11 -22.64 8.98
CA ALA A 195 10.18 -22.96 8.04
C ALA A 195 11.01 -21.72 7.63
N ALA A 196 10.36 -20.55 7.51
CA ALA A 196 11.07 -19.29 7.29
C ALA A 196 11.93 -18.88 8.48
N LEU A 197 11.40 -18.99 9.71
CA LEU A 197 12.12 -18.71 10.95
C LEU A 197 13.33 -19.64 11.14
N ASP A 198 13.15 -20.94 10.86
CA ASP A 198 14.21 -21.94 10.97
C ASP A 198 15.33 -21.65 9.96
N TYR A 199 14.99 -21.28 8.71
CA TYR A 199 15.98 -20.83 7.74
C TYR A 199 16.78 -19.61 8.26
N ILE A 200 16.12 -18.64 8.92
CA ILE A 200 16.82 -17.47 9.48
C ILE A 200 17.77 -17.91 10.62
N ARG A 201 17.34 -18.82 11.50
CA ARG A 201 18.17 -19.35 12.59
C ARG A 201 19.44 -20.04 12.09
N GLU A 202 19.34 -20.75 10.97
CA GLU A 202 20.46 -21.51 10.38
C GLU A 202 21.48 -20.62 9.64
N ASN A 203 21.16 -19.34 9.39
CA ASN A 203 21.95 -18.44 8.55
C ASN A 203 22.33 -17.16 9.34
N PRO A 204 23.44 -17.18 10.10
CA PRO A 204 23.83 -16.13 11.05
C PRO A 204 24.18 -14.79 10.40
N GLU A 205 24.37 -14.73 9.09
CA GLU A 205 24.60 -13.49 8.35
C GLU A 205 23.33 -12.64 8.15
N ILE A 206 22.14 -13.18 8.43
CA ILE A 206 20.86 -12.49 8.25
C ILE A 206 20.54 -11.63 9.48
N ARG A 207 20.73 -10.32 9.36
CA ARG A 207 20.55 -9.38 10.48
C ARG A 207 19.29 -8.52 10.40
N ASP A 208 18.62 -8.52 9.25
CA ASP A 208 17.43 -7.70 8.98
C ASP A 208 16.36 -8.54 8.25
N VAL A 209 15.16 -8.57 8.84
CA VAL A 209 14.02 -9.37 8.38
C VAL A 209 12.79 -8.48 8.26
N LEU A 210 12.32 -8.30 7.02
CA LEU A 210 11.10 -7.55 6.75
C LEU A 210 9.88 -8.47 6.72
N ILE A 211 8.96 -8.29 7.67
CA ILE A 211 7.64 -8.93 7.64
C ILE A 211 6.77 -8.20 6.61
N THR A 212 6.26 -8.93 5.61
CA THR A 212 5.50 -8.36 4.48
C THR A 212 4.51 -9.38 3.90
N GLY A 213 4.02 -9.18 2.68
CA GLY A 213 3.09 -10.06 1.98
C GLY A 213 2.12 -9.24 1.16
N GLY A 214 0.83 -9.40 1.46
CA GLY A 214 -0.11 -8.29 1.41
C GLY A 214 0.24 -7.28 2.51
N ASP A 215 -0.68 -7.05 3.43
CA ASP A 215 -0.48 -6.19 4.58
C ASP A 215 -0.42 -7.04 5.87
N PRO A 216 0.76 -7.18 6.51
CA PRO A 216 0.91 -7.94 7.75
C PRO A 216 -0.01 -7.49 8.88
N LEU A 217 -0.41 -6.21 8.90
CA LEU A 217 -1.29 -5.67 9.94
C LEU A 217 -2.76 -6.09 9.76
N THR A 218 -3.05 -6.95 8.79
CA THR A 218 -4.34 -7.65 8.68
C THR A 218 -4.36 -8.98 9.45
N LEU A 219 -3.23 -9.43 10.00
CA LEU A 219 -3.14 -10.58 10.88
C LEU A 219 -3.64 -10.22 12.29
N SER A 220 -3.93 -11.25 13.10
CA SER A 220 -4.27 -11.03 14.51
C SER A 220 -3.05 -10.58 15.29
N ASP A 221 -3.28 -9.83 16.37
CA ASP A 221 -2.23 -9.35 17.28
C ASP A 221 -1.39 -10.52 17.80
N GLU A 222 -2.01 -11.66 18.13
CA GLU A 222 -1.29 -12.84 18.62
C GLU A 222 -0.38 -13.46 17.55
N THR A 223 -0.77 -13.39 16.27
CA THR A 223 0.04 -13.91 15.18
C THR A 223 1.25 -13.01 14.95
N ILE A 224 1.05 -11.68 14.95
CA ILE A 224 2.14 -10.70 14.80
C ILE A 224 3.11 -10.81 15.98
N ASP A 225 2.58 -10.83 17.21
CA ASP A 225 3.36 -10.97 18.44
C ASP A 225 4.20 -12.26 18.45
N TRP A 226 3.63 -13.38 18.00
CA TRP A 226 4.37 -14.63 17.85
C TRP A 226 5.54 -14.50 16.87
N ILE A 227 5.31 -13.94 15.67
CA ILE A 227 6.37 -13.79 14.66
C ILE A 227 7.48 -12.87 15.17
N LEU A 228 7.11 -11.74 15.76
CA LEU A 228 8.06 -10.77 16.33
C LEU A 228 8.86 -11.37 17.48
N SER A 229 8.21 -12.10 18.39
CA SER A 229 8.87 -12.78 19.51
C SER A 229 9.85 -13.85 19.03
N GLU A 230 9.47 -14.62 18.00
CA GLU A 230 10.34 -15.64 17.42
C GLU A 230 11.56 -15.02 16.74
N LEU A 231 11.42 -13.88 16.05
CA LEU A 231 12.53 -13.14 15.44
C LEU A 231 13.43 -12.46 16.47
N ASP A 232 12.84 -11.85 17.51
CA ASP A 232 13.58 -11.18 18.60
C ASP A 232 14.50 -12.16 19.35
N ALA A 233 14.05 -13.42 19.48
CA ALA A 233 14.80 -14.50 20.11
C ALA A 233 16.01 -14.99 19.28
N ILE A 234 16.14 -14.60 18.02
CA ILE A 234 17.29 -14.95 17.16
C ILE A 234 18.41 -13.94 17.39
N GLU A 235 19.51 -14.37 18.02
CA GLU A 235 20.59 -13.49 18.48
C GLU A 235 21.19 -12.59 17.38
N HIS A 236 21.34 -13.12 16.16
CA HIS A 236 21.95 -12.40 15.04
C HIS A 236 20.98 -11.48 14.28
N VAL A 237 19.68 -11.47 14.61
CA VAL A 237 18.71 -10.53 14.05
C VAL A 237 18.76 -9.22 14.84
N GLU A 238 19.26 -8.16 14.22
CA GLU A 238 19.62 -6.91 14.89
C GLU A 238 18.54 -5.83 14.80
N ILE A 239 17.81 -5.76 13.68
CA ILE A 239 16.76 -4.75 13.49
C ILE A 239 15.47 -5.26 14.13
N LYS A 240 15.17 -4.68 15.28
CA LYS A 240 14.06 -5.02 16.18
C LYS A 240 13.13 -3.82 16.34
#